data_AF-A0A498FYI3-F1
#
_entry.id   AF-A0A498FYI3-F1
#
_cell.length_a   1.000
_cell.length_b   1.000
_cell.length_c   1.000
_cell.angle_alpha   90.00
_cell.angle_beta   90.00
_cell.angle_gamma   90.00
#
_symmetry.space_group_name_H-M   'P 1'
#
loop_
_entity.id
_entity.type
_entity.pdbx_description
1 polymer ?
#
loop_
_entity_poly.entity_id
_entity_poly.type
_entity_poly.pdbx_seq_one_letter_code
_entity_poly.pdbx_strand_id
1 'polypeptide(L)'
;DGAVDRYEVAYAPGGVTVNTDRMADAAGFYRGFGLENADGARDRADAISVELEFCSHLAAQRAYLREEGDETGVERVTDATAAFVEDHVGRWVPRFAADVREELAADAGDDGTADPTDADDPEVA
;
A
#
# COMPACT_ATOMS: atom_id res chain seq x y z
N ASP A 1 16.72 -11.98 -0.29
CA ASP A 1 15.26 -11.95 -0.47
C ASP A 1 14.68 -10.60 -0.12
N GLY A 2 14.67 -9.72 -1.12
CA GLY A 2 14.20 -8.33 -1.02
C GLY A 2 12.69 -8.23 -1.19
N ALA A 3 11.91 -8.84 -0.29
CA ALA A 3 10.47 -8.61 -0.34
C ALA A 3 10.17 -7.15 0.04
N VAL A 4 9.62 -6.38 -0.90
CA VAL A 4 9.10 -5.03 -0.64
C VAL A 4 8.07 -5.11 0.49
N ASP A 5 8.28 -4.32 1.55
CA ASP A 5 7.38 -4.34 2.69
C ASP A 5 6.02 -3.76 2.28
N ARG A 6 4.93 -4.35 2.78
CA ARG A 6 3.56 -3.99 2.41
C ARG A 6 2.84 -3.19 3.49
N TYR A 7 3.54 -2.77 4.54
CA TYR A 7 2.94 -2.13 5.72
C TYR A 7 3.46 -0.71 5.94
N GLU A 8 2.58 0.23 6.31
CA GLU A 8 2.93 1.63 6.59
C GLU A 8 4.10 1.74 7.57
N VAL A 9 4.08 0.96 8.64
CA VAL A 9 5.07 1.03 9.72
C VAL A 9 6.50 0.69 9.29
N ALA A 10 6.68 0.03 8.14
CA ALA A 10 7.99 -0.23 7.56
C ALA A 10 8.60 1.03 6.89
N TYR A 11 7.74 1.95 6.47
CA TYR A 11 8.09 3.19 5.80
C TYR A 11 8.07 4.40 6.72
N ALA A 12 7.32 4.33 7.82
CA ALA A 12 7.19 5.39 8.79
C ALA A 12 8.06 5.11 10.04
N PRO A 13 9.16 5.87 10.27
CA PRO A 13 10.00 5.65 11.44
C PRO A 13 9.18 5.83 12.73
N GLY A 14 9.36 4.90 13.66
CA GLY A 14 8.64 4.87 14.93
C GLY A 14 9.01 3.67 15.79
N GLY A 15 8.99 3.87 17.11
CA GLY A 15 9.05 2.76 18.05
C GLY A 15 7.73 1.99 18.09
N VAL A 16 7.69 0.90 18.86
CA VAL A 16 6.51 0.02 18.99
C VAL A 16 5.22 0.79 19.32
N THR A 17 5.27 1.76 20.24
CA THR A 17 4.11 2.59 20.61
C THR A 17 3.57 3.38 19.43
N VAL A 18 4.43 4.12 18.73
CA VAL A 18 4.03 4.96 17.58
C VAL A 18 3.44 4.10 16.46
N ASN A 19 4.02 2.92 16.21
CA ASN A 19 3.50 2.01 15.21
C ASN A 19 2.12 1.45 15.62
N THR A 20 1.94 1.16 16.92
CA THR A 20 0.64 0.72 17.46
C THR A 20 -0.42 1.79 17.31
N ASP A 21 -0.06 3.05 17.58
CA ASP A 21 -0.97 4.18 17.46
C ASP A 21 -1.43 4.37 16.01
N ARG A 22 -0.51 4.28 15.02
CA ARG A 22 -0.87 4.37 13.59
C ARG A 22 -1.84 3.27 13.15
N MET A 23 -1.58 2.03 13.55
CA MET A 23 -2.47 0.91 13.23
C MET A 23 -3.86 1.08 13.89
N ALA A 24 -3.90 1.61 15.11
CA ALA A 24 -5.14 1.88 15.82
C ALA A 24 -5.92 3.04 15.19
N ASP A 25 -5.22 4.05 14.69
CA ASP A 25 -5.77 5.22 13.99
C ASP A 25 -6.40 4.82 12.65
N ALA A 26 -5.67 4.06 11.80
CA ALA A 26 -6.21 3.50 10.56
C ALA A 26 -7.45 2.62 10.83
N ALA A 27 -7.38 1.76 11.84
CA ALA A 27 -8.54 0.96 12.24
C ALA A 27 -9.70 1.81 12.79
N GLY A 28 -9.40 3.00 13.34
CA GLY A 28 -10.38 3.99 13.76
C GLY A 28 -11.17 4.56 12.60
N PHE A 29 -10.49 4.91 11.50
CA PHE A 29 -11.15 5.28 10.24
C PHE A 29 -12.08 4.18 9.76
N TYR A 30 -11.61 2.93 9.68
CA TYR A 30 -12.44 1.81 9.20
C TYR A 30 -13.73 1.68 10.02
N ARG A 31 -13.63 1.69 11.35
CA ARG A 31 -14.79 1.63 12.24
C ARG A 31 -15.72 2.83 12.09
N GLY A 32 -15.19 4.03 11.86
CA GLY A 32 -15.97 5.24 11.61
C GLY A 32 -16.89 5.13 10.38
N PHE A 33 -16.53 4.25 9.45
CA PHE A 33 -17.29 3.93 8.24
C PHE A 33 -18.04 2.59 8.32
N GLY A 34 -18.12 1.99 9.51
CA GLY A 34 -18.83 0.72 9.73
C GLY A 34 -18.10 -0.51 9.18
N LEU A 35 -16.78 -0.41 9.00
CA LEU A 35 -15.93 -1.50 8.53
C LEU A 35 -15.10 -2.06 9.68
N GLU A 36 -14.86 -3.37 9.62
CA GLU A 36 -13.98 -4.09 10.53
C GLU A 36 -13.11 -5.05 9.72
N ASN A 37 -11.88 -5.28 10.18
CA ASN A 37 -11.07 -6.35 9.61
C ASN A 37 -11.75 -7.70 9.88
N ALA A 38 -11.79 -8.57 8.88
CA ALA A 38 -12.35 -9.90 9.03
C ALA A 38 -11.62 -10.69 10.13
N ASP A 39 -12.36 -11.54 10.84
CA ASP A 39 -11.76 -12.48 11.80
C ASP A 39 -10.74 -13.37 11.09
N GLY A 40 -9.52 -13.40 11.61
CA GLY A 40 -8.41 -14.15 10.98
C GLY A 40 -7.89 -13.54 9.68
N ALA A 41 -8.17 -12.26 9.41
CA ALA A 41 -7.56 -11.51 8.33
C ALA A 41 -6.04 -11.73 8.31
N ARG A 42 -5.51 -12.01 7.12
CA ARG A 42 -4.07 -12.23 6.91
C ARG A 42 -3.26 -10.95 7.01
N ASP A 43 -3.91 -9.82 6.77
CA ASP A 43 -3.32 -8.50 6.76
C ASP A 43 -3.74 -7.69 7.97
N ARG A 44 -2.84 -6.79 8.38
CA ARG A 44 -3.03 -5.83 9.47
C ARG A 44 -3.63 -4.55 8.91
N ALA A 45 -4.17 -3.71 9.79
CA ALA A 45 -4.86 -2.48 9.42
C ALA A 45 -4.04 -1.49 8.58
N ASP A 46 -2.71 -1.53 8.67
CA ASP A 46 -1.75 -0.66 7.97
C ASP A 46 -1.15 -1.32 6.71
N ALA A 47 -1.72 -2.43 6.25
CA ALA A 47 -1.30 -3.04 4.99
C ALA A 47 -1.81 -2.20 3.80
N ILE A 48 -0.99 -2.05 2.76
CA ILE A 48 -1.37 -1.31 1.54
C ILE A 48 -2.68 -1.82 0.92
N SER A 49 -2.91 -3.13 0.96
CA SER A 49 -4.14 -3.76 0.47
C SER A 49 -5.38 -3.24 1.22
N VAL A 50 -5.29 -3.20 2.55
CA VAL A 50 -6.38 -2.78 3.44
C VAL A 50 -6.63 -1.27 3.32
N GLU A 51 -5.58 -0.46 3.31
CA GLU A 51 -5.71 0.99 3.15
C GLU A 51 -6.31 1.38 1.78
N LEU A 52 -5.93 0.70 0.70
CA LEU A 52 -6.49 0.93 -0.64
C LEU A 52 -7.93 0.43 -0.79
N GLU A 53 -8.28 -0.68 -0.13
CA GLU A 53 -9.67 -1.15 -0.05
C GLU A 53 -10.55 -0.09 0.63
N PHE A 54 -10.08 0.51 1.71
CA PHE A 54 -10.80 1.60 2.37
C PHE A 54 -10.93 2.84 1.48
N CYS A 55 -9.88 3.26 0.78
CA CYS A 55 -9.96 4.33 -0.22
C CYS A 55 -11.01 4.03 -1.31
N SER A 56 -11.10 2.78 -1.76
CA SER A 56 -12.13 2.36 -2.72
C SER A 56 -13.54 2.47 -2.13
N HIS A 57 -13.73 2.06 -0.87
CA HIS A 57 -14.98 2.20 -0.14
C HIS A 57 -15.43 3.67 -0.04
N LEU A 58 -14.53 4.58 0.38
CA LEU A 58 -14.82 6.02 0.46
C LEU A 58 -15.22 6.60 -0.90
N ALA A 59 -14.53 6.21 -1.98
CA ALA A 59 -14.85 6.65 -3.33
C ALA A 59 -16.26 6.19 -3.76
N ALA A 60 -16.60 4.93 -3.50
CA ALA A 60 -17.91 4.36 -3.80
C ALA A 60 -19.02 5.02 -2.99
N GLN A 61 -18.82 5.20 -1.68
CA GLN A 61 -19.81 5.84 -0.80
C GLN A 61 -20.05 7.30 -1.20
N ARG A 62 -18.99 8.05 -1.54
CA ARG A 62 -19.14 9.42 -2.04
C ARG A 62 -19.90 9.49 -3.36
N ALA A 63 -19.69 8.53 -4.27
CA ALA A 63 -20.45 8.45 -5.52
C ALA A 63 -21.94 8.21 -5.24
N TYR A 64 -22.26 7.25 -4.38
CA TYR A 64 -23.64 6.98 -3.94
C TYR A 64 -24.31 8.21 -3.33
N LEU A 65 -23.65 8.91 -2.40
CA LEU A 65 -24.21 10.09 -1.75
C LEU A 65 -24.45 11.25 -2.74
N ARG A 66 -23.62 11.36 -3.78
CA ARG A 66 -23.86 12.33 -4.87
C ARG A 66 -25.11 11.98 -5.69
N GLU A 67 -25.33 10.70 -5.97
CA GLU A 67 -26.53 10.24 -6.69
C GLU A 67 -27.80 10.49 -5.86
N GLU A 68 -27.72 10.31 -4.54
CA GLU A 68 -28.81 10.57 -3.60
C GLU A 68 -29.03 12.06 -3.29
N GLY A 69 -28.13 12.94 -3.74
CA GLY A 69 -28.20 14.38 -3.48
C GLY A 69 -27.89 14.77 -2.02
N ASP A 70 -27.20 13.92 -1.26
CA ASP A 70 -26.78 14.20 0.11
C ASP A 70 -25.45 14.98 0.14
N GLU A 71 -25.54 16.30 -0.05
CA GLU A 71 -24.37 17.19 -0.08
C GLU A 71 -23.56 17.15 1.23
N THR A 72 -24.24 17.10 2.39
CA THR A 72 -23.58 17.01 3.69
C THR A 72 -22.83 15.68 3.85
N GLY A 73 -23.42 14.58 3.39
CA GLY A 73 -22.75 13.29 3.34
C GLY A 73 -21.50 13.34 2.45
N VAL A 74 -21.60 13.93 1.25
CA VAL A 74 -20.48 14.08 0.32
C VAL A 74 -19.33 14.88 0.93
N GLU A 75 -19.61 15.98 1.63
CA GLU A 75 -18.62 16.77 2.35
C GLU A 75 -17.91 15.94 3.41
N ARG A 76 -18.66 15.23 4.27
CA ARG A 76 -18.08 14.37 5.32
C ARG A 76 -17.16 13.29 4.76
N VAL A 77 -17.57 12.59 3.71
CA VAL A 77 -16.73 11.55 3.08
C VAL A 77 -15.51 12.16 2.42
N THR A 78 -15.63 13.37 1.86
CA THR A 78 -14.50 14.09 1.25
C THR A 78 -13.48 14.48 2.31
N ASP A 79 -13.91 15.03 3.44
CA ASP A 79 -13.03 15.40 4.56
C ASP A 79 -12.32 14.16 5.14
N ALA A 80 -13.06 13.07 5.36
CA ALA A 80 -12.47 11.82 5.82
C ALA A 80 -11.47 11.23 4.81
N THR A 81 -11.75 11.33 3.50
CA THR A 81 -10.81 10.90 2.45
C THR A 81 -9.54 11.74 2.50
N ALA A 82 -9.67 13.06 2.65
CA ALA A 82 -8.52 13.96 2.74
C ALA A 82 -7.65 13.64 3.96
N ALA A 83 -8.28 13.47 5.13
CA ALA A 83 -7.58 13.10 6.36
C ALA A 83 -6.86 11.75 6.22
N PHE A 84 -7.55 10.71 5.73
CA PHE A 84 -6.94 9.39 5.56
C PHE A 84 -5.77 9.40 4.57
N VAL A 85 -5.88 10.19 3.48
CA VAL A 85 -4.78 10.36 2.53
C VAL A 85 -3.61 11.11 3.16
N GLU A 86 -3.86 12.16 3.93
CA GLU A 86 -2.80 12.95 4.58
C GLU A 86 -2.05 12.14 5.65
N ASP A 87 -2.80 11.43 6.50
CA ASP A 87 -2.24 10.76 7.67
C ASP A 87 -1.67 9.36 7.37
N HIS A 88 -2.25 8.65 6.38
CA HIS A 88 -1.84 7.29 6.00
C HIS A 88 -1.28 7.21 4.58
N VAL A 89 -2.08 6.81 3.58
CA VAL A 89 -1.57 6.40 2.25
C VAL A 89 -0.66 7.45 1.58
N GLY A 90 -0.95 8.75 1.73
CA GLY A 90 -0.16 9.82 1.13
C GLY A 90 1.25 9.94 1.74
N ARG A 91 1.46 9.45 2.96
CA ARG A 91 2.73 9.54 3.67
C ARG A 91 3.78 8.55 3.15
N TRP A 92 3.36 7.37 2.75
CA TRP A 92 4.29 6.24 2.54
C TRP A 92 4.16 5.56 1.17
N VAL A 93 2.98 5.58 0.56
CA VAL A 93 2.74 4.92 -0.74
C VAL A 93 3.67 5.41 -1.85
N PRO A 94 4.06 6.70 -1.95
CA PRO A 94 5.03 7.11 -2.96
C PRO A 94 6.38 6.38 -2.85
N ARG A 95 6.86 6.13 -1.62
CA ARG A 95 8.11 5.42 -1.37
C ARG A 95 7.96 3.92 -1.60
N PHE A 96 6.86 3.31 -1.14
CA PHE A 96 6.51 1.92 -1.45
C PHE A 96 6.45 1.68 -2.96
N ALA A 97 5.78 2.55 -3.72
CA ALA A 97 5.69 2.43 -5.16
C ALA A 97 7.06 2.56 -5.86
N ALA A 98 8.00 3.31 -5.27
CA ALA A 98 9.38 3.34 -5.75
C ALA A 98 10.09 2.00 -5.52
N ASP A 99 9.98 1.41 -4.32
CA ASP A 99 10.56 0.09 -4.03
C ASP A 99 10.01 -1.00 -4.94
N VAL A 100 8.69 -1.03 -5.18
CA VAL A 100 8.08 -1.99 -6.10
C VAL A 100 8.68 -1.87 -7.50
N ARG A 101 8.89 -0.65 -8.00
CA ARG A 101 9.48 -0.43 -9.34
C ARG A 101 10.95 -0.85 -9.38
N GLU A 102 11.70 -0.59 -8.32
CA GLU A 102 13.11 -0.99 -8.20
C GLU A 102 13.26 -2.51 -8.16
N GLU A 103 12.44 -3.21 -7.37
CA GLU A 103 12.42 -4.67 -7.31
C GLU A 103 12.03 -5.30 -8.65
N LEU A 104 11.00 -4.78 -9.32
CA LEU A 104 10.60 -5.25 -10.65
C LEU A 104 11.70 -5.04 -11.70
N ALA A 105 12.51 -3.98 -11.57
CA ALA A 105 13.64 -3.74 -12.46
C ALA A 105 14.83 -4.66 -12.17
N ALA A 106 15.04 -5.04 -10.91
CA ALA A 106 16.07 -6.00 -10.50
C ALA A 106 15.74 -7.42 -11.00
N ASP A 107 14.48 -7.86 -10.87
CA ASP A 107 13.99 -9.14 -11.39
C ASP A 107 14.12 -9.23 -12.93
N ALA A 108 13.92 -8.11 -13.64
CA ALA A 108 14.11 -8.05 -15.09
C ALA A 108 15.59 -8.09 -15.52
N GLY A 109 16.52 -7.74 -14.63
CA GLY A 109 17.96 -7.77 -14.86
C GLY A 109 18.62 -9.11 -14.51
N ASP A 110 17.91 -10.00 -13.83
CA ASP A 110 18.32 -11.39 -13.52
C ASP A 110 17.80 -12.40 -14.56
N ASP A 111 17.34 -11.93 -15.73
CA ASP A 111 17.22 -12.82 -16.88
C ASP A 111 18.62 -13.42 -17.12
N GLY A 112 18.75 -14.72 -16.86
CA GLY A 112 20.00 -15.46 -16.97
C GLY A 112 20.44 -15.61 -18.41
N THR A 113 20.73 -14.52 -19.11
CA THR A 113 21.54 -14.53 -20.31
C THR A 113 22.94 -14.96 -19.88
N ALA A 114 23.15 -16.28 -19.84
CA ALA A 114 24.46 -16.88 -19.78
C ALA A 114 25.31 -16.25 -20.87
N ASP A 115 26.38 -15.58 -20.46
CA ASP A 115 27.39 -15.02 -21.34
C ASP A 115 27.90 -16.15 -22.26
N PRO A 116 27.69 -16.08 -23.59
CA PRO A 116 28.11 -17.14 -24.50
C PRO A 116 29.63 -17.14 -24.75
N THR A 117 30.43 -16.35 -24.02
CA THR A 117 31.87 -16.21 -24.29
C THR A 117 32.79 -17.29 -23.69
N ASP A 118 32.26 -18.28 -22.95
CA ASP A 118 33.06 -19.44 -22.49
C ASP A 118 33.18 -20.59 -23.52
N ALA A 119 32.77 -20.36 -24.77
CA ALA A 119 32.87 -21.34 -25.85
C ALA A 119 33.70 -20.81 -27.03
N ASP A 120 35.01 -20.66 -26.85
CA ASP A 120 36.00 -20.92 -27.91
C ASP A 120 37.42 -20.90 -27.32
N ASP A 121 37.87 -22.07 -26.87
CA ASP A 121 39.30 -22.39 -26.87
C ASP A 121 39.53 -23.47 -27.93
N PRO A 122 39.82 -23.10 -29.19
CA PRO A 122 40.34 -24.05 -30.14
C PRO A 122 41.82 -24.28 -29.83
N GLU A 123 42.08 -25.30 -29.01
CA GLU A 123 43.37 -25.96 -28.97
C GLU A 123 43.66 -26.53 -30.38
N VAL A 124 44.51 -25.85 -31.14
CA VAL A 124 45.06 -26.38 -32.39
C VAL A 124 46.56 -26.08 -32.52
N ALA A 125 47.29 -27.18 -32.31
CA ALA A 125 48.62 -27.56 -32.80
C ALA A 125 49.89 -26.98 -32.14
#